data_AF-A0A524JF18-F1
#
_entry.id   AF-A0A524JF18-F1
#
_cell.length_a   1.000
_cell.length_b   1.000
_cell.length_c   1.000
_cell.angle_alpha   90.00
_cell.angle_beta   90.00
_cell.angle_gamma   90.00
#
_symmetry.space_group_name_H-M   'P 1'
#
loop_
_entity.id
_entity.type
_entity.pdbx_description
1 polymer ?
#
loop_
_entity_poly.entity_id
_entity_poly.type
_entity_poly.pdbx_seq_one_letter_code
_entity_poly.pdbx_strand_id
1 'polypeptide(L)'
;MADPYAARPEDGTPAGERPPASPSLSGLVEQAGGVGVARLQAAAALERDADAAFTAVLVADDGLLPPLARVDPQLAVAILAGAGDNARAARTAVEALAAASGPLLLLKEGIVAGPAGVSGCFEIEPDLIRSLLAAAVDGRIQWERDPDFGYELAAAAHGIEGTAADALCPRLLYAAADRVYEHADLVVTYKLRRHERLAAIEGVDPALLSASGWPIEPTGQAWKD
;
A
#
# COMPACT_ATOMS: atom_id res chain seq x y z
N MET A 1 6.04 -1.46 -26.73
CA MET A 1 6.37 -0.42 -25.75
C MET A 1 6.59 -1.15 -24.43
N ALA A 2 7.71 -0.96 -23.74
CA ALA A 2 7.93 -1.60 -22.45
C ALA A 2 6.92 -1.04 -21.42
N ASP A 3 6.35 -1.90 -20.56
CA ASP A 3 5.50 -1.47 -19.45
C ASP A 3 6.38 -0.67 -18.46
N PRO A 4 6.21 0.66 -18.33
CA PRO A 4 7.02 1.46 -17.40
C PRO A 4 6.74 1.12 -15.93
N TYR A 5 5.72 0.29 -15.66
CA TYR A 5 5.34 -0.22 -14.34
C TYR A 5 5.78 -1.68 -14.12
N ALA A 6 6.55 -2.27 -15.03
CA ALA A 6 7.22 -3.53 -14.76
C ALA A 6 8.24 -3.32 -13.63
N ALA A 7 8.20 -4.19 -12.61
CA ALA A 7 9.08 -4.09 -11.44
C ALA A 7 10.55 -3.89 -11.85
N ARG A 8 11.21 -2.93 -11.19
CA ARG A 8 12.61 -2.57 -11.45
C ARG A 8 13.50 -3.80 -11.22
N PRO A 9 14.41 -4.16 -12.14
CA PRO A 9 15.52 -5.05 -11.81
C PRO A 9 16.41 -4.38 -10.74
N GLU A 10 16.96 -5.15 -9.82
CA GLU A 10 17.91 -4.65 -8.81
C GLU A 10 19.20 -4.17 -9.51
N ASP A 11 19.29 -2.88 -9.84
CA ASP A 11 20.44 -2.33 -10.55
C ASP A 11 21.61 -1.99 -9.61
N GLY A 12 22.71 -2.72 -9.80
CA GLY A 12 24.02 -2.46 -9.19
C GLY A 12 24.64 -1.16 -9.72
N THR A 13 24.66 -0.12 -8.88
CA THR A 13 25.38 1.14 -9.15
C THR A 13 26.75 1.13 -8.42
N PRO A 14 27.85 1.56 -9.07
CA PRO A 14 29.20 1.49 -8.50
C PRO A 14 29.44 2.49 -7.35
N ALA A 15 30.37 2.13 -6.46
CA ALA A 15 30.67 2.78 -5.20
C ALA A 15 31.34 4.16 -5.35
N GLY A 16 30.53 5.21 -5.46
CA GLY A 16 30.88 6.55 -4.98
C GLY A 16 30.58 6.67 -3.48
N GLU A 17 31.20 7.65 -2.80
CA GLU A 17 31.05 7.94 -1.37
C GLU A 17 29.56 7.96 -0.98
N ARG A 18 29.14 6.87 -0.34
CA ARG A 18 27.73 6.58 -0.10
C ARG A 18 27.25 7.58 0.97
N PRO A 19 26.27 8.45 0.68
CA PRO A 19 25.62 9.23 1.73
C PRO A 19 25.14 8.28 2.84
N PRO A 20 24.99 8.74 4.09
CA PRO A 20 24.49 7.89 5.16
C PRO A 20 23.24 7.15 4.68
N ALA A 21 23.19 5.84 4.90
CA ALA A 21 22.08 5.03 4.41
C ALA A 21 20.77 5.59 4.97
N SER A 22 19.86 5.97 4.07
CA SER A 22 18.52 6.39 4.44
C SER A 22 17.88 5.29 5.29
N PRO A 23 17.12 5.63 6.35
CA PRO A 23 16.49 4.64 7.19
C PRO A 23 15.55 3.78 6.34
N SER A 24 15.57 2.47 6.56
CA SER A 24 14.63 1.57 5.89
C SER A 24 13.21 1.82 6.40
N LEU A 25 12.21 1.49 5.58
CA LEU A 25 10.81 1.62 5.97
C LEU A 25 10.48 0.85 7.26
N SER A 26 11.07 -0.35 7.44
CA SER A 26 10.97 -1.12 8.70
C SER A 26 11.52 -0.34 9.89
N GLY A 27 12.70 0.28 9.74
CA GLY A 27 13.31 1.07 10.80
C GLY A 27 12.47 2.30 11.21
N LEU A 28 11.78 2.93 10.26
CA LEU A 28 10.84 4.02 10.56
C LEU A 28 9.61 3.54 11.32
N VAL A 29 9.09 2.37 10.96
CA VAL A 29 7.95 1.74 11.66
C VAL A 29 8.31 1.37 13.10
N GLU A 30 9.47 0.75 13.31
CA GLU A 30 9.98 0.40 14.64
C GLU A 30 10.20 1.65 15.50
N GLN A 31 10.77 2.72 14.93
CA GLN A 31 10.97 4.00 15.64
C GLN A 31 9.65 4.66 16.06
N ALA A 32 8.57 4.43 15.31
CA ALA A 32 7.23 4.90 15.64
C ALA A 32 6.46 3.95 16.57
N GLY A 33 7.08 2.86 17.05
CA GLY A 33 6.48 1.89 17.95
C GLY A 33 5.53 0.89 17.26
N GLY A 34 5.68 0.68 15.96
CA GLY A 34 4.90 -0.30 15.19
C GLY A 34 5.70 -1.54 14.81
N VAL A 35 5.00 -2.52 14.21
CA VAL A 35 5.59 -3.74 13.66
C VAL A 35 5.41 -3.78 12.14
N GLY A 36 6.52 -3.94 11.40
CA GLY A 36 6.51 -4.01 9.94
C GLY A 36 6.40 -5.44 9.40
N VAL A 37 5.55 -5.66 8.40
CA VAL A 37 5.43 -6.94 7.68
C VAL A 37 5.49 -6.71 6.16
N ALA A 38 6.46 -7.34 5.50
CA ALA A 38 6.68 -7.16 4.04
C ALA A 38 6.35 -8.41 3.22
N ARG A 39 6.02 -9.54 3.86
CA ARG A 39 5.73 -10.83 3.20
C ARG A 39 4.61 -11.58 3.91
N LEU A 40 3.90 -12.41 3.16
CA LEU A 40 2.80 -13.20 3.70
C LEU A 40 3.23 -14.13 4.84
N GLN A 41 4.37 -14.79 4.71
CA GLN A 41 4.90 -15.69 5.75
C GLN A 41 5.23 -14.94 7.03
N ALA A 42 5.73 -13.71 6.93
CA ALA A 42 6.02 -12.88 8.09
C ALA A 42 4.71 -12.46 8.79
N ALA A 43 3.69 -12.08 8.02
CA ALA A 43 2.36 -11.80 8.58
C ALA A 43 1.73 -13.05 9.23
N ALA A 44 1.89 -14.23 8.64
CA ALA A 44 1.40 -15.50 9.20
C ALA A 44 2.16 -15.93 10.47
N ALA A 45 3.40 -15.47 10.65
CA ALA A 45 4.22 -15.73 11.82
C ALA A 45 4.15 -14.58 12.86
N LEU A 46 3.31 -13.56 12.62
CA LEU A 46 3.19 -12.41 13.50
C LEU A 46 2.62 -12.86 14.85
N GLU A 47 3.40 -12.67 15.90
CA GLU A 47 2.92 -12.83 17.26
C GLU A 47 2.25 -11.55 17.73
N ARG A 48 1.24 -11.67 18.57
CA ARG A 48 0.55 -10.51 19.13
C ARG A 48 1.49 -9.76 20.06
N ASP A 49 1.85 -8.56 19.66
CA ASP A 49 2.51 -7.58 20.50
C ASP A 49 1.46 -6.64 21.11
N ALA A 50 1.34 -6.64 22.44
CA ALA A 50 0.38 -5.80 23.16
C ALA A 50 0.85 -4.33 23.27
N ASP A 51 2.15 -4.09 23.10
CA ASP A 51 2.77 -2.78 23.24
C ASP A 51 2.93 -2.08 21.88
N ALA A 52 2.80 -2.81 20.77
CA ALA A 52 2.81 -2.24 19.43
C ALA A 52 1.64 -1.26 19.23
N ALA A 53 1.96 -0.03 18.80
CA ALA A 53 0.98 1.01 18.53
C ALA A 53 0.16 0.72 17.26
N PHE A 54 0.74 0.02 16.29
CA PHE A 54 0.13 -0.37 15.02
C PHE A 54 0.91 -1.51 14.35
N THR A 55 0.32 -2.12 13.33
CA THR A 55 1.02 -3.02 12.40
C THR A 55 1.02 -2.40 11.00
N ALA A 56 2.14 -2.45 10.29
CA ALA A 56 2.29 -1.87 8.95
C ALA A 56 2.68 -2.92 7.91
N VAL A 57 1.86 -3.04 6.87
CA VAL A 57 2.20 -3.75 5.64
C VAL A 57 3.13 -2.88 4.81
N LEU A 58 4.34 -3.37 4.56
CA LEU A 58 5.39 -2.63 3.86
C LEU A 58 5.38 -3.01 2.38
N VAL A 59 5.27 -2.02 1.50
CA VAL A 59 5.25 -2.22 0.05
C VAL A 59 6.25 -1.30 -0.62
N ALA A 60 6.96 -1.84 -1.60
CA ALA A 60 7.73 -1.07 -2.56
C ALA A 60 7.06 -1.23 -3.94
N ASP A 61 6.47 -0.15 -4.45
CA ASP A 61 5.87 -0.10 -5.79
C ASP A 61 5.95 1.31 -6.38
N ASP A 62 6.00 1.43 -7.71
CA ASP A 62 6.03 2.74 -8.39
C ASP A 62 4.64 3.18 -8.92
N GLY A 63 3.57 2.55 -8.41
CA GLY A 63 2.21 2.64 -8.94
C GLY A 63 1.23 3.42 -8.06
N LEU A 64 0.05 2.83 -7.88
CA LEU A 64 -1.17 3.51 -7.43
C LEU A 64 -1.36 3.59 -5.91
N LEU A 65 -0.50 2.95 -5.13
CA LEU A 65 -0.66 2.99 -3.69
C LEU A 65 -0.21 4.36 -3.14
N PRO A 66 -0.93 4.91 -2.15
CA PRO A 66 -0.52 6.13 -1.45
C PRO A 66 0.67 5.83 -0.52
N PRO A 67 1.35 6.86 0.01
CA PRO A 67 2.41 6.70 1.02
C PRO A 67 1.91 6.00 2.29
N LEU A 68 0.67 6.28 2.70
CA LEU A 68 0.02 5.69 3.86
C LEU A 68 -1.47 5.46 3.56
N ALA A 69 -1.97 4.28 3.92
CA ALA A 69 -3.40 3.98 4.00
C ALA A 69 -3.72 3.15 5.25
N ARG A 70 -4.97 3.15 5.68
CA ARG A 70 -5.50 2.15 6.62
C ARG A 70 -6.22 1.06 5.84
N VAL A 71 -5.92 -0.19 6.13
CA VAL A 71 -6.39 -1.36 5.37
C VAL A 71 -7.04 -2.39 6.28
N ASP A 72 -7.97 -3.18 5.73
CA ASP A 72 -8.47 -4.37 6.43
C ASP A 72 -7.52 -5.57 6.26
N PRO A 73 -7.60 -6.59 7.15
CA PRO A 73 -6.72 -7.76 7.09
C PRO A 73 -6.78 -8.54 5.77
N GLN A 74 -7.95 -8.64 5.14
CA GLN A 74 -8.11 -9.38 3.89
C GLN A 74 -7.41 -8.67 2.73
N LEU A 75 -7.60 -7.35 2.61
CA LEU A 75 -6.91 -6.55 1.60
C LEU A 75 -5.39 -6.51 1.86
N ALA A 76 -4.95 -6.41 3.11
CA ALA A 76 -3.55 -6.50 3.49
C ALA A 76 -2.90 -7.82 3.02
N VAL A 77 -3.56 -8.95 3.28
CA VAL A 77 -3.10 -10.26 2.79
C VAL A 77 -3.12 -10.34 1.27
N ALA A 78 -4.16 -9.79 0.62
CA ALA A 78 -4.24 -9.73 -0.82
C ALA A 78 -3.09 -8.92 -1.46
N ILE A 79 -2.63 -7.86 -0.77
CA ILE A 79 -1.47 -7.06 -1.18
C ILE A 79 -0.16 -7.84 -0.98
N LEU A 80 -0.01 -8.52 0.15
CA LEU A 80 1.19 -9.31 0.49
C LEU A 80 1.36 -10.58 -0.34
N ALA A 81 0.27 -11.13 -0.88
CA ALA A 81 0.29 -12.40 -1.62
C ALA A 81 1.20 -12.34 -2.86
N GLY A 82 2.16 -13.24 -2.90
CA GLY A 82 3.14 -13.43 -3.96
C GLY A 82 3.14 -14.86 -4.53
N ALA A 83 4.03 -15.10 -5.47
CA ALA A 83 4.19 -16.42 -6.07
C ALA A 83 4.72 -17.44 -5.04
N GLY A 84 4.11 -18.62 -4.99
CA GLY A 84 4.53 -19.71 -4.09
C GLY A 84 3.87 -19.69 -2.70
N ASP A 85 3.01 -18.70 -2.43
CA ASP A 85 2.18 -18.68 -1.23
C ASP A 85 1.13 -19.81 -1.25
N ASN A 86 0.65 -20.18 -0.06
CA ASN A 86 -0.34 -21.24 0.11
C ASN A 86 -1.52 -20.75 0.97
N ALA A 87 -2.68 -21.42 0.83
CA ALA A 87 -3.92 -21.01 1.48
C ALA A 87 -3.84 -21.02 3.00
N ARG A 88 -3.02 -21.91 3.59
CA ARG A 88 -2.80 -21.94 5.04
C ARG A 88 -2.11 -20.68 5.53
N ALA A 89 -0.99 -20.31 4.90
CA ALA A 89 -0.26 -19.08 5.24
C ALA A 89 -1.16 -17.84 5.05
N ALA A 90 -1.94 -17.80 3.96
CA ALA A 90 -2.89 -16.71 3.72
C ALA A 90 -3.92 -16.56 4.84
N ARG A 91 -4.55 -17.67 5.25
CA ARG A 91 -5.53 -17.68 6.34
C ARG A 91 -4.92 -17.27 7.68
N THR A 92 -3.77 -17.86 8.03
CA THR A 92 -3.08 -17.53 9.28
C THR A 92 -2.65 -16.07 9.31
N ALA A 93 -2.21 -15.50 8.18
CA ALA A 93 -1.90 -14.08 8.09
C ALA A 93 -3.14 -13.20 8.30
N VAL A 94 -4.31 -13.56 7.73
CA VAL A 94 -5.55 -12.81 8.01
C VAL A 94 -5.88 -12.84 9.50
N GLU A 95 -5.81 -14.01 10.13
CA GLU A 95 -6.10 -14.19 11.56
C GLU A 95 -5.11 -13.38 12.43
N ALA A 96 -3.82 -13.44 12.12
CA ALA A 96 -2.78 -12.73 12.86
C ALA A 96 -2.91 -11.21 12.74
N LEU A 97 -3.13 -10.69 11.52
CA LEU A 97 -3.34 -9.26 11.28
C LEU A 97 -4.64 -8.75 11.90
N ALA A 98 -5.70 -9.56 11.91
CA ALA A 98 -6.96 -9.22 12.57
C ALA A 98 -6.83 -9.20 14.11
N ALA A 99 -5.90 -9.98 14.66
CA ALA A 99 -5.63 -10.04 16.11
C ALA A 99 -4.54 -9.05 16.57
N ALA A 100 -3.90 -8.34 15.64
CA ALA A 100 -2.87 -7.36 15.94
C ALA A 100 -3.43 -6.20 16.77
N SER A 101 -2.58 -5.62 17.61
CA SER A 101 -2.94 -4.43 18.41
C SER A 101 -2.86 -3.18 17.53
N GLY A 102 -3.83 -2.28 17.70
CA GLY A 102 -3.87 -1.00 16.99
C GLY A 102 -4.37 -1.09 15.55
N PRO A 103 -4.24 0.00 14.76
CA PRO A 103 -4.65 0.01 13.37
C PRO A 103 -3.70 -0.80 12.48
N LEU A 104 -4.25 -1.37 11.40
CA LEU A 104 -3.47 -1.98 10.33
C LEU A 104 -3.24 -0.94 9.23
N LEU A 105 -1.98 -0.59 9.02
CA LEU A 105 -1.55 0.39 8.05
C LEU A 105 -0.92 -0.30 6.84
N LEU A 106 -1.04 0.34 5.69
CA LEU A 106 -0.26 0.08 4.49
C LEU A 106 0.70 1.23 4.32
N LEU A 107 1.99 0.92 4.22
CA LEU A 107 3.05 1.90 4.11
C LEU A 107 3.88 1.62 2.86
N LYS A 108 4.04 2.66 2.05
CA LYS A 108 4.74 2.57 0.78
C LYS A 108 6.05 3.35 0.83
N GLU A 109 7.10 2.76 0.28
CA GLU A 109 8.31 3.48 -0.13
C GLU A 109 8.40 3.56 -1.66
N GLY A 110 9.23 4.47 -2.16
CA GLY A 110 9.42 4.70 -3.60
C GLY A 110 8.59 5.88 -4.09
N ILE A 111 7.85 5.70 -5.18
CA ILE A 111 7.26 6.81 -5.94
C ILE A 111 5.76 6.62 -6.11
N VAL A 112 5.00 7.70 -5.92
CA VAL A 112 3.57 7.77 -6.21
C VAL A 112 3.35 8.31 -7.62
N ALA A 113 2.36 7.76 -8.31
CA ALA A 113 1.89 8.21 -9.62
C ALA A 113 2.85 7.99 -10.80
N GLY A 114 3.59 6.88 -10.79
CA GLY A 114 4.48 6.48 -11.87
C GLY A 114 5.94 6.40 -11.45
N PRO A 115 6.79 5.79 -12.29
CA PRO A 115 8.22 5.75 -12.04
C PRO A 115 8.86 7.15 -12.12
N ALA A 116 10.10 7.24 -11.63
CA ALA A 116 10.87 8.47 -11.61
C ALA A 116 10.92 9.14 -13.00
N GLY A 117 10.70 10.46 -13.03
CA GLY A 117 10.77 11.26 -14.25
C GLY A 117 9.47 11.30 -15.06
N VAL A 118 8.43 10.58 -14.65
CA VAL A 118 7.09 10.72 -15.24
C VAL A 118 6.42 11.98 -14.69
N SER A 119 5.74 12.74 -15.56
CA SER A 119 5.05 13.96 -15.15
C SER A 119 4.00 13.69 -14.06
N GLY A 120 4.05 14.45 -12.97
CA GLY A 120 3.14 14.28 -11.83
C GLY A 120 3.54 13.16 -10.86
N CYS A 121 4.70 12.51 -11.03
CA CYS A 121 5.20 11.58 -10.02
C CYS A 121 5.67 12.32 -8.76
N PHE A 122 5.60 11.64 -7.62
CA PHE A 122 6.06 12.18 -6.33
C PHE A 122 6.92 11.15 -5.59
N GLU A 123 8.18 11.50 -5.28
CA GLU A 123 9.08 10.66 -4.50
C GLU A 123 8.76 10.74 -3.01
N ILE A 124 8.62 9.59 -2.37
CA ILE A 124 8.25 9.50 -0.95
C ILE A 124 9.52 9.64 -0.11
N GLU A 125 9.67 10.81 0.49
CA GLU A 125 10.78 11.07 1.40
C GLU A 125 10.57 10.42 2.78
N PRO A 126 11.63 9.96 3.46
CA PRO A 126 11.54 9.39 4.81
C PRO A 126 10.88 10.31 5.85
N ASP A 127 11.06 11.63 5.72
CA ASP A 127 10.44 12.61 6.62
C ASP A 127 8.92 12.71 6.46
N LEU A 128 8.41 12.47 5.24
CA LEU A 128 6.98 12.35 5.01
C LEU A 128 6.43 11.13 5.75
N ILE A 129 7.10 9.98 5.64
CA ILE A 129 6.70 8.76 6.35
C ILE A 129 6.71 8.96 7.87
N ARG A 130 7.76 9.58 8.43
CA ARG A 130 7.80 9.91 9.87
C ARG A 130 6.61 10.77 10.30
N SER A 131 6.31 11.82 9.51
CA SER A 131 5.22 12.74 9.80
C SER A 131 3.85 12.04 9.75
N LEU A 132 3.66 11.17 8.75
CA LEU A 132 2.45 10.36 8.59
C LEU A 132 2.27 9.37 9.74
N LEU A 133 3.32 8.65 10.13
CA LEU A 133 3.26 7.71 11.25
C LEU A 133 2.97 8.42 12.57
N ALA A 134 3.63 9.56 12.85
CA ALA A 134 3.35 10.36 14.03
C ALA A 134 1.89 10.86 14.04
N ALA A 135 1.38 11.34 12.90
CA ALA A 135 -0.02 11.75 12.78
C ALA A 135 -0.98 10.57 12.97
N ALA A 136 -0.65 9.37 12.46
CA ALA A 136 -1.48 8.17 12.62
C ALA A 136 -1.57 7.74 14.09
N VAL A 137 -0.42 7.66 14.78
CA VAL A 137 -0.32 7.29 16.20
C VAL A 137 -1.08 8.28 17.08
N ASP A 138 -0.97 9.58 16.79
CA ASP A 138 -1.64 10.63 17.55
C ASP A 138 -3.13 10.82 17.19
N GLY A 139 -3.67 10.04 16.25
CA GLY A 139 -5.06 10.17 15.79
C GLY A 139 -5.35 11.48 15.05
N ARG A 140 -4.33 12.05 14.39
CA ARG A 140 -4.36 13.34 13.67
C ARG A 140 -4.48 13.20 12.15
N ILE A 141 -4.97 12.06 11.67
CA ILE A 141 -5.29 11.80 10.26
C ILE A 141 -6.80 11.83 10.06
N GLN A 142 -7.24 12.56 9.04
CA GLN A 142 -8.58 12.44 8.49
C GLN A 142 -8.57 11.35 7.41
N TRP A 143 -9.37 10.32 7.64
CA TRP A 143 -9.45 9.15 6.78
C TRP A 143 -10.62 9.27 5.81
N GLU A 144 -10.40 8.95 4.54
CA GLU A 144 -11.45 8.85 3.52
C GLU A 144 -11.37 7.52 2.80
N ARG A 145 -12.52 6.91 2.49
CA ARG A 145 -12.57 5.66 1.75
C ARG A 145 -12.15 5.89 0.30
N ASP A 146 -11.12 5.18 -0.14
CA ASP A 146 -10.71 5.16 -1.54
C ASP A 146 -11.78 4.44 -2.38
N PRO A 147 -12.33 5.08 -3.43
CA PRO A 147 -13.37 4.48 -4.25
C PRO A 147 -12.85 3.35 -5.15
N ASP A 148 -11.55 3.34 -5.43
CA ASP A 148 -10.95 2.41 -6.37
C ASP A 148 -10.54 1.13 -5.65
N PHE A 149 -9.83 1.20 -4.53
CA PHE A 149 -9.23 0.05 -3.85
C PHE A 149 -9.92 -0.33 -2.55
N GLY A 150 -10.78 0.53 -2.00
CA GLY A 150 -11.47 0.24 -0.75
C GLY A 150 -10.53 0.14 0.46
N TYR A 151 -9.40 0.83 0.47
CA TYR A 151 -8.71 1.17 1.72
C TYR A 151 -9.14 2.58 2.17
N GLU A 152 -8.65 3.05 3.30
CA GLU A 152 -8.83 4.43 3.72
C GLU A 152 -7.55 5.23 3.51
N LEU A 153 -7.64 6.29 2.69
CA LEU A 153 -6.59 7.26 2.44
C LEU A 153 -6.45 8.23 3.61
N ALA A 154 -5.23 8.69 3.86
CA ALA A 154 -4.98 9.86 4.69
C ALA A 154 -5.37 11.16 3.92
N ALA A 155 -6.66 11.43 3.77
CA ALA A 155 -7.19 12.57 3.02
C ALA A 155 -6.65 13.93 3.51
N ALA A 156 -6.37 14.02 4.82
CA ALA A 156 -5.58 15.11 5.39
C ALA A 156 -4.81 14.62 6.62
N ALA A 157 -3.62 15.17 6.83
CA ALA A 157 -2.78 14.87 7.98
C ALA A 157 -2.14 16.16 8.50
N HIS A 158 -2.16 16.34 9.82
CA HIS A 158 -1.64 17.56 10.43
C HIS A 158 -0.16 17.79 10.09
N GLY A 159 0.17 18.97 9.57
CA GLY A 159 1.54 19.35 9.22
C GLY A 159 2.02 18.86 7.85
N ILE A 160 1.12 18.27 7.03
CA ILE A 160 1.42 17.85 5.67
C ILE A 160 0.61 18.71 4.71
N GLU A 161 1.31 19.46 3.85
CA GLU A 161 0.74 20.46 2.94
C GLU A 161 1.41 20.40 1.56
N GLY A 162 0.85 21.13 0.58
CA GLY A 162 1.39 21.23 -0.77
C GLY A 162 1.40 19.90 -1.52
N THR A 163 2.44 19.68 -2.33
CA THR A 163 2.55 18.47 -3.18
C THR A 163 2.62 17.17 -2.36
N ALA A 164 3.11 17.23 -1.12
CA ALA A 164 3.11 16.07 -0.22
C ALA A 164 1.69 15.69 0.22
N ALA A 165 0.80 16.68 0.39
CA ALA A 165 -0.62 16.42 0.66
C ALA A 165 -1.32 15.83 -0.57
N ASP A 166 -1.03 16.35 -1.77
CA ASP A 166 -1.58 15.80 -3.02
C ASP A 166 -1.17 14.33 -3.22
N ALA A 167 0.05 13.97 -2.82
CA ALA A 167 0.55 12.59 -2.90
C ALA A 167 -0.19 11.60 -1.98
N LEU A 168 -0.92 12.07 -0.96
CA LEU A 168 -1.76 11.22 -0.12
C LEU A 168 -2.98 10.68 -0.87
N CYS A 169 -3.37 11.32 -1.98
CA CYS A 169 -4.41 10.85 -2.88
C CYS A 169 -3.85 10.75 -4.31
N PRO A 170 -3.26 9.60 -4.70
CA PRO A 170 -2.58 9.42 -5.99
C PRO A 170 -3.42 9.84 -7.20
N ARG A 171 -4.74 9.63 -7.15
CA ARG A 171 -5.68 10.07 -8.20
C ARG A 171 -5.59 11.57 -8.51
N LEU A 172 -5.31 12.41 -7.50
CA LEU A 172 -5.13 13.86 -7.69
C LEU A 172 -3.84 14.16 -8.45
N LEU A 173 -2.75 13.44 -8.19
CA LEU A 173 -1.50 13.58 -8.94
C LEU A 173 -1.67 13.22 -10.41
N TYR A 174 -2.37 12.11 -10.71
CA TYR A 174 -2.70 11.75 -12.10
C TYR A 174 -3.59 12.79 -12.76
N ALA A 175 -4.60 13.31 -12.07
CA ALA A 175 -5.49 14.33 -12.61
C ALA A 175 -4.76 15.64 -12.91
N ALA A 176 -3.89 16.10 -12.00
CA ALA A 176 -3.09 17.30 -12.18
C ALA A 176 -2.11 17.19 -13.37
N ALA A 177 -1.71 15.97 -13.73
CA ALA A 177 -0.84 15.68 -14.86
C ALA A 177 -1.60 15.32 -16.16
N ASP A 178 -2.93 15.44 -16.21
CA ASP A 178 -3.78 15.04 -17.35
C ASP A 178 -3.66 13.54 -17.72
N ARG A 179 -3.47 12.69 -16.70
CA ARG A 179 -3.24 11.24 -16.82
C ARG A 179 -4.37 10.41 -16.21
N VAL A 180 -5.59 10.93 -16.19
CA VAL A 180 -6.75 10.26 -15.56
C VAL A 180 -7.09 8.89 -16.19
N TYR A 181 -6.92 8.74 -17.50
CA TYR A 181 -7.17 7.47 -18.19
C TYR A 181 -6.11 6.42 -17.84
N GLU A 182 -4.86 6.86 -17.71
CA GLU A 182 -3.76 5.98 -17.27
C GLU A 182 -4.00 5.47 -15.86
N HIS A 183 -4.45 6.35 -14.94
CA HIS A 183 -4.87 5.93 -13.60
C HIS A 183 -5.96 4.85 -13.65
N ALA A 184 -7.02 5.07 -14.44
CA ALA A 184 -8.12 4.12 -14.57
C ALA A 184 -7.65 2.75 -15.09
N ASP A 185 -6.80 2.73 -16.13
CA ASP A 185 -6.23 1.49 -16.68
C ASP A 185 -5.33 0.77 -15.67
N LEU A 186 -4.56 1.52 -14.88
CA LEU A 186 -3.73 0.95 -13.82
C LEU A 186 -4.58 0.37 -12.68
N VAL A 187 -5.71 0.99 -12.31
CA VAL A 187 -6.61 0.46 -11.28
C VAL A 187 -7.12 -0.92 -11.70
N VAL A 188 -7.58 -1.04 -12.94
CA VAL A 188 -8.02 -2.30 -13.55
C VAL A 188 -6.89 -3.33 -13.51
N THR A 189 -5.71 -2.92 -13.97
CA THR A 189 -4.53 -3.80 -14.05
C THR A 189 -4.09 -4.32 -12.68
N TYR A 190 -4.01 -3.45 -11.67
CA TYR A 190 -3.55 -3.82 -10.33
C TYR A 190 -4.52 -4.76 -9.62
N LYS A 191 -5.84 -4.51 -9.74
CA LYS A 191 -6.87 -5.39 -9.20
C LYS A 191 -6.84 -6.77 -9.85
N LEU A 192 -6.74 -6.81 -11.18
CA LEU A 192 -6.64 -8.07 -11.91
C LEU A 192 -5.38 -8.84 -11.51
N ARG A 193 -4.19 -8.20 -11.55
CA ARG A 193 -2.92 -8.85 -11.15
C ARG A 193 -2.98 -9.39 -9.71
N ARG A 194 -3.59 -8.64 -8.79
CA ARG A 194 -3.80 -9.08 -7.40
C ARG A 194 -4.72 -10.30 -7.33
N HIS A 195 -5.82 -10.28 -8.08
CA HIS A 195 -6.76 -11.40 -8.17
C HIS A 195 -6.08 -12.64 -8.74
N GLU A 196 -5.32 -12.52 -9.82
CA GLU A 196 -4.60 -13.63 -10.45
C GLU A 196 -3.59 -14.28 -9.49
N ARG A 197 -2.84 -13.47 -8.72
CA ARG A 197 -1.93 -14.00 -7.69
C ARG A 197 -2.66 -14.80 -6.63
N LEU A 198 -3.80 -14.31 -6.14
CA LEU A 198 -4.60 -15.03 -5.16
C LEU A 198 -5.25 -16.29 -5.76
N ALA A 199 -5.77 -16.22 -6.98
CA ALA A 199 -6.40 -17.35 -7.66
C ALA A 199 -5.41 -18.48 -7.98
N ALA A 200 -4.11 -18.17 -8.07
CA ALA A 200 -3.05 -19.16 -8.20
C ALA A 200 -2.80 -19.97 -6.91
N ILE A 201 -3.32 -19.52 -5.76
CA ILE A 201 -3.21 -20.23 -4.48
C ILE A 201 -4.30 -21.30 -4.40
N GLU A 202 -3.90 -22.56 -4.44
CA GLU A 202 -4.84 -23.68 -4.31
C GLU A 202 -5.57 -23.64 -2.96
N GLY A 203 -6.90 -23.66 -2.99
CA GLY A 203 -7.75 -23.62 -1.80
C GLY A 203 -7.83 -22.25 -1.12
N VAL A 204 -7.49 -21.16 -1.83
CA VAL A 204 -7.65 -19.79 -1.31
C VAL A 204 -9.09 -19.51 -0.88
N ASP A 205 -9.24 -18.75 0.20
CA ASP A 205 -10.54 -18.34 0.70
C ASP A 205 -11.25 -17.41 -0.32
N PRO A 206 -12.51 -17.67 -0.71
CA PRO A 206 -13.28 -16.78 -1.56
C PRO A 206 -13.36 -15.33 -1.05
N ALA A 207 -13.34 -15.10 0.27
CA ALA A 207 -13.31 -13.77 0.85
C ALA A 207 -12.02 -13.01 0.51
N LEU A 208 -10.88 -13.70 0.42
CA LEU A 208 -9.61 -13.10 -0.04
C LEU A 208 -9.67 -12.77 -1.52
N LEU A 209 -10.24 -13.65 -2.35
CA LEU A 209 -10.46 -13.35 -3.77
C LEU A 209 -11.33 -12.12 -3.96
N SER A 210 -12.39 -11.97 -3.16
CA SER A 210 -13.24 -10.77 -3.17
C SER A 210 -12.49 -9.51 -2.73
N ALA A 211 -11.61 -9.63 -1.74
CA ALA A 211 -10.79 -8.51 -1.25
C ALA A 211 -9.76 -8.02 -2.29
N SER A 212 -9.54 -8.76 -3.39
CA SER A 212 -8.70 -8.25 -4.47
C SER A 212 -9.30 -7.02 -5.15
N GLY A 213 -10.62 -6.83 -5.04
CA GLY A 213 -11.38 -5.79 -5.73
C GLY A 213 -11.73 -6.16 -7.18
N TRP A 214 -11.60 -7.44 -7.56
CA TRP A 214 -11.93 -7.98 -8.87
C TRP A 214 -13.05 -9.05 -8.81
N PRO A 215 -14.01 -9.06 -9.76
CA PRO A 215 -14.18 -8.11 -10.86
C PRO A 215 -14.52 -6.70 -10.35
N ILE A 216 -14.23 -5.68 -11.16
CA ILE A 216 -14.65 -4.32 -10.81
C ILE A 216 -16.18 -4.29 -10.86
N GLU A 217 -16.78 -4.13 -9.69
CA GLU A 217 -18.21 -3.88 -9.59
C GLU A 217 -18.49 -2.45 -10.06
N PRO A 218 -19.45 -2.24 -10.96
CA PRO A 218 -19.88 -0.90 -11.32
C PRO A 218 -20.33 -0.17 -10.05
N THR A 219 -19.72 0.97 -9.73
CA THR A 219 -20.15 1.87 -8.64
C THR A 219 -21.46 2.61 -8.96
N GLY A 220 -22.28 2.05 -9.84
CA GLY A 220 -23.60 2.56 -10.12
C GLY A 220 -24.42 2.53 -8.85
N GLN A 221 -24.70 3.70 -8.27
CA GLN A 221 -26.05 3.92 -7.78
C GLN A 221 -26.97 3.40 -8.88
N ALA A 222 -27.86 2.45 -8.55
CA ALA A 222 -29.02 2.21 -9.36
C ALA A 222 -29.71 3.58 -9.51
N TRP A 223 -29.51 4.24 -10.65
CA TRP A 223 -30.29 5.39 -11.03
C TRP A 223 -31.70 4.81 -11.16
N LYS A 224 -32.50 5.01 -10.10
CA LYS A 224 -33.89 4.55 -10.08
C LYS A 224 -34.59 5.19 -11.28
N ASP A 225 -35.20 4.33 -12.08
CA ASP A 225 -36.12 4.67 -13.18
C ASP A 225 -37.22 5.66 -12.73
#